data_AF-A0A2M7Q5E6-F1
#
_entry.id   AF-A0A2M7Q5E6-F1
#
_cell.length_a   1.000
_cell.length_b   1.000
_cell.length_c   1.000
_cell.angle_alpha   90.00
_cell.angle_beta   90.00
_cell.angle_gamma   90.00
#
_symmetry.space_group_name_H-M   'P 1'
#
loop_
_entity.id
_entity.type
_entity.pdbx_description
1 polymer ?
#
loop_
_entity_poly.entity_id
_entity_poly.type
_entity_poly.pdbx_seq_one_letter_code
_entity_poly.pdbx_strand_id
1 'polypeptide(L)' 'MNIEVTIFYLVLLDAIVCNLLSLFGADWYVRNFRVFSHWFPIGEGWAIYYLVLVLWVWSLMYRNGMLF' A
#
# COMPACT_ATOMS: atom_id res chain seq x y z
N MET A 1 -11.41 -7.12 -18.67
CA MET A 1 -10.65 -6.52 -17.55
C MET A 1 -9.34 -7.27 -17.45
N ASN A 2 -8.21 -6.61 -17.74
CA ASN A 2 -6.92 -7.29 -17.78
C ASN A 2 -6.50 -7.74 -16.38
N ILE A 3 -5.83 -8.89 -16.30
CA ILE A 3 -5.34 -9.43 -15.04
C ILE A 3 -4.37 -8.47 -14.35
N GLU A 4 -3.58 -7.72 -15.14
CA GLU A 4 -2.65 -6.70 -14.64
C GLU A 4 -3.37 -5.57 -13.92
N VAL A 5 -4.51 -5.10 -14.47
CA VAL A 5 -5.33 -4.04 -13.86
C VAL A 5 -5.94 -4.53 -12.53
N THR A 6 -6.36 -5.79 -12.49
CA THR A 6 -6.90 -6.41 -11.27
C THR A 6 -5.84 -6.52 -10.18
N ILE A 7 -4.65 -7.00 -10.54
CA ILE A 7 -3.49 -7.07 -9.63
C ILE A 7 -3.10 -5.67 -9.16
N PHE A 8 -3.09 -4.68 -10.05
CA PHE A 8 -2.79 -3.30 -9.70
C PHE A 8 -3.77 -2.75 -8.65
N TYR A 9 -5.08 -2.97 -8.79
CA TYR A 9 -6.05 -2.54 -7.79
C TYR A 9 -5.86 -3.23 -6.44
N LEU A 10 -5.48 -4.52 -6.42
CA LEU A 10 -5.16 -5.22 -5.17
C LEU A 10 -3.94 -4.61 -4.47
N VAL A 11 -2.89 -4.28 -5.22
CA VAL A 11 -1.68 -3.63 -4.69
C VAL A 11 -1.97 -2.20 -4.22
N LEU A 12 -2.80 -1.45 -4.95
CA LEU A 12 -3.25 -0.12 -4.54
C LEU A 12 -4.03 -0.16 -3.23
N LEU A 13 -4.94 -1.13 -3.10
CA LEU A 13 -5.72 -1.32 -1.88
C LEU A 13 -4.82 -1.70 -0.70
N ASP A 14 -3.87 -2.60 -0.91
CA ASP A 14 -2.87 -2.99 0.10
C ASP A 14 -2.03 -1.78 0.56
N ALA A 15 -1.53 -0.97 -0.38
CA ALA A 15 -0.75 0.23 -0.07
C ALA A 15 -1.55 1.26 0.73
N ILE A 16 -2.83 1.47 0.41
CA ILE A 16 -3.73 2.37 1.17
C ILE A 16 -3.95 1.85 2.58
N VAL A 17 -4.25 0.55 2.73
CA VAL A 17 -4.48 -0.07 4.04
C VAL A 17 -3.22 -0.01 4.90
N CYS A 18 -2.06 -0.30 4.32
CA CYS A 18 -0.77 -0.22 5.00
C CYS A 18 -0.47 1.21 5.48
N ASN A 19 -0.75 2.22 4.64
CA ASN A 19 -0.56 3.62 5.00
C ASN A 19 -1.54 4.08 6.10
N LEU A 20 -2.81 3.66 6.03
CA LEU A 20 -3.82 3.97 7.04
C LEU A 20 -3.46 3.34 8.40
N LEU A 21 -3.03 2.07 8.39
CA LEU A 21 -2.54 1.39 9.59
C LEU A 21 -1.26 2.04 10.13
N SER A 22 -0.39 2.51 9.25
CA SER A 22 0.83 3.23 9.65
C SER A 22 0.54 4.58 10.32
N LEU A 23 -0.42 5.35 9.81
CA LEU A 23 -0.70 6.71 10.29
C LEU A 23 -1.61 6.74 11.52
N PHE A 24 -2.60 5.86 11.58
CA PHE A 24 -3.63 5.88 12.63
C PHE A 24 -3.60 4.66 13.55
N GLY A 25 -2.94 3.59 13.13
CA GLY A 25 -3.02 2.28 13.75
C GLY A 25 -1.70 1.74 14.26
N ALA A 26 -0.59 2.48 14.21
CA ALA A 26 0.74 1.94 14.55
C ALA A 26 0.76 1.36 15.98
N ASP A 27 0.24 2.10 16.95
CA ASP A 27 0.14 1.65 18.34
C ASP A 27 -0.84 0.48 18.52
N TRP A 28 -1.97 0.50 17.81
CA TRP A 28 -2.95 -0.58 17.84
C TRP A 28 -2.38 -1.86 17.21
N TYR A 29 -1.63 -1.73 16.12
CA TYR A 29 -1.00 -2.82 15.38
C TYR A 29 0.11 -3.47 16.21
N VAL A 30 0.99 -2.67 16.81
CA VAL A 30 2.04 -3.18 17.72
C VAL A 30 1.41 -3.86 18.94
N ARG A 31 0.28 -3.36 19.45
CA ARG A 31 -0.41 -3.93 20.61
C ARG A 31 -1.15 -5.22 20.30
N ASN A 32 -1.83 -5.30 19.16
CA ASN A 32 -2.69 -6.43 18.79
C ASN A 32 -1.93 -7.52 18.01
N PHE A 33 -0.88 -7.15 17.29
CA PHE A 33 -0.09 -8.04 16.42
C PHE A 33 1.41 -8.01 16.76
N ARG A 34 1.76 -8.14 18.04
CA ARG A 34 3.15 -8.09 18.55
C ARG A 34 4.16 -8.95 17.78
N VAL A 35 3.77 -10.15 17.37
CA VAL A 35 4.65 -11.05 16.62
C VAL A 35 4.92 -10.48 15.22
N PHE A 36 3.88 -10.07 14.51
CA PHE A 36 4.02 -9.52 13.16
C PHE A 36 4.71 -8.15 13.17
N SER A 37 4.44 -7.29 14.14
CA SER A 37 5.11 -5.99 14.26
C SER A 37 6.61 -6.08 14.54
N HIS A 38 7.09 -7.23 15.05
CA HIS A 38 8.52 -7.46 15.27
C HIS A 38 9.25 -7.80 13.96
N TRP A 39 8.61 -8.60 13.10
CA TRP A 39 9.15 -8.96 11.78
C TRP A 39 8.90 -7.88 10.72
N PHE A 40 7.78 -7.17 10.84
CA PHE A 40 7.32 -6.10 9.97
C PHE A 40 7.04 -4.84 10.78
N PRO A 41 8.08 -4.12 11.22
CA PRO A 41 7.89 -2.80 11.79
C PRO A 41 7.29 -1.90 10.70
N ILE A 42 6.08 -1.39 10.95
CA ILE A 42 5.45 -0.42 10.07
C ILE A 42 6.23 0.88 10.18
N GLY A 43 7.19 1.07 9.27
CA GLY A 43 7.92 2.31 9.15
C GLY A 43 7.06 3.35 8.44
N GLU A 44 6.69 4.42 9.13
CA GLU A 44 5.85 5.50 8.59
C GLU A 44 6.37 6.04 7.25
N GLY A 45 7.69 6.22 7.13
CA GLY A 45 8.31 6.65 5.88
C GLY A 45 8.24 5.62 4.75
N TRP A 46 8.31 4.32 5.08
CA TRP A 46 8.28 3.22 4.10
C TRP A 46 6.88 3.04 3.51
N ALA A 47 5.83 3.13 4.34
CA ALA A 47 4.45 3.05 3.88
C ALA A 47 4.09 4.23 2.96
N ILE A 48 4.54 5.45 3.29
CA ILE A 48 4.34 6.63 2.44
C ILE A 48 5.12 6.51 1.13
N TYR A 49 6.38 6.10 1.18
CA TYR A 49 7.19 5.86 -0.01
C TYR A 49 6.56 4.81 -0.93
N TYR A 50 6.06 3.71 -0.36
CA TYR A 50 5.38 2.66 -1.11
C TYR A 50 4.09 3.17 -1.78
N LEU A 51 3.27 3.95 -1.06
CA LEU A 51 2.07 4.57 -1.63
C LEU A 51 2.41 5.49 -2.81
N VAL A 52 3.46 6.31 -2.69
CA VAL A 52 3.92 7.19 -3.78
C VAL A 52 4.36 6.38 -5.00
N LEU A 53 5.08 5.27 -4.81
CA LEU A 53 5.46 4.38 -5.91
C LEU A 53 4.24 3.76 -6.60
N VAL A 54 3.25 3.30 -5.84
CA VAL A 54 2.03 2.71 -6.41
C VAL A 54 1.21 3.75 -7.17
N LEU A 55 1.09 4.97 -6.66
CA LEU A 55 0.46 6.09 -7.37
C LEU A 55 1.24 6.52 -8.62
N TRP A 56 2.57 6.41 -8.61
CA TRP A 56 3.38 6.63 -9.80
C TRP A 56 3.12 5.55 -10.87
N VAL A 57 3.04 4.27 -10.48
CA VAL A 57 2.64 3.18 -11.38
C VAL A 57 1.24 3.40 -11.94
N TRP A 58 0.30 3.87 -11.10
CA TRP A 58 -1.04 4.27 -11.55
C TRP A 58 -0.96 5.33 -12.67
N SER A 59 -0.16 6.37 -12.48
CA SER A 59 0.04 7.43 -13.47
C SER A 59 0.59 6.89 -14.80
N LEU A 60 1.52 5.93 -14.76
CA LEU A 60 2.04 5.27 -15.97
C LEU A 60 0.96 4.44 -16.68
N MET A 61 0.17 3.68 -15.92
CA MET A 61 -0.92 2.87 -16.48
C MET A 61 -2.03 3.73 -17.09
N TYR A 62 -2.38 4.84 -16.43
CA TYR A 62 -3.33 5.81 -16.92
C TYR A 62 -2.85 6.49 -18.21
N ARG A 63 -1.59 6.95 -18.25
CA ARG A 63 -1.00 7.57 -19.45
C ARG A 63 -0.90 6.62 -20.65
N ASN A 64 -0.78 5.32 -20.40
CA ASN A 64 -0.72 4.31 -21.44
C ASN A 64 -2.11 3.78 -21.87
N GLY A 65 -3.21 4.35 -21.36
CA GLY A 65 -4.57 3.94 -21.71
C GLY A 65 -4.96 2.56 -21.20
N MET A 66 -4.23 2.02 -20.21
CA MET A 66 -4.54 0.72 -19.59
C MET A 66 -5.61 0.83 -18.50
N LEU A 67 -5.77 2.03 -17.94
CA LEU A 67 -6.80 2.38 -16.97
C LEU A 67 -7.72 3.43 -17.61
N PHE A 68 -8.84 2.97 -18.18
CA PHE A 68 -9.92 3.72 -18.86
C PHE A 68 -9.49 4.72 -19.94
#